data_AF-A0A433Q4H6-F1
#
_entry.id   AF-A0A433Q4H6-F1
#
_cell.length_a   1.000
_cell.length_b   1.000
_cell.length_c   1.000
_cell.angle_alpha   90.00
_cell.angle_beta   90.00
_cell.angle_gamma   90.00
#
_symmetry.space_group_name_H-M   'P 1'
#
loop_
_entity.id
_entity.type
_entity.pdbx_description
1 polymer ?
#
loop_
_entity_poly.entity_id
_entity_poly.type
_entity_poly.pdbx_seq_one_letter_code
_entity_poly.pdbx_strand_id
1 'polypeptide(L)'
;MKLTFTSIISGQELAFVAKAPGRNYAWETSQYIYLVPTAGDSPPVAINSDIPGASSYPRYKPDGNSIAYLQMFVRQYEADRNRLVTYNRATQRRKVVTADWDCSPSSIAWAVGEDAVFVTAQDKGHVKIFAIDTLTGELLNTLTNIHTASGIQILSPTALIFSMSSLTSPNNIYTISSAASLHTTKSATLTRRTDIHVNHEDPIDFPEPDEFWFVGAQNHPIHGWIITPPNFNSSKKYPLAFLIHGGPQGAWDDAWSVRWNPSVFAGAGFVVVAINPHGSTGYGQNFTDSIKGNWGTLPYDDLDRGLSHVLDKYPFVDEEKVAGLGASYGGFMVNWINGHSD
;
A
#
# COMPACT_ATOMS: atom_id res chain seq x y z
N MET A 1 14.71 -22.03 5.03
CA MET A 1 14.92 -21.02 3.96
C MET A 1 13.55 -20.57 3.50
N LYS A 2 13.15 -19.30 3.69
CA LYS A 2 11.88 -18.78 3.16
C LYS A 2 12.16 -18.35 1.73
N LEU A 3 11.85 -19.22 0.77
CA LEU A 3 11.92 -18.92 -0.65
C LEU A 3 10.57 -18.33 -1.05
N THR A 4 10.58 -17.10 -1.56
CA THR A 4 9.41 -16.54 -2.25
C THR A 4 9.68 -16.70 -3.74
N PHE A 5 9.02 -17.67 -4.37
CA PHE A 5 9.06 -17.88 -5.82
C PHE A 5 8.33 -16.71 -6.50
N THR A 6 8.91 -16.10 -7.54
CA THR A 6 8.28 -14.89 -8.11
C THR A 6 8.28 -14.83 -9.63
N SER A 7 9.25 -15.37 -10.36
CA SER A 7 9.20 -15.36 -11.83
C SER A 7 10.10 -16.39 -12.50
N ILE A 8 9.61 -17.03 -13.56
CA ILE A 8 10.36 -17.96 -14.43
C ILE A 8 10.30 -17.40 -15.85
N ILE A 9 11.41 -17.45 -16.58
CA ILE A 9 11.46 -17.13 -18.02
C ILE A 9 11.67 -18.40 -18.84
N SER A 10 10.76 -18.65 -19.79
CA SER A 10 10.83 -19.75 -20.76
C SER A 10 11.10 -21.15 -20.17
N GLY A 11 10.82 -21.36 -18.89
CA GLY A 11 11.11 -22.61 -18.18
C GLY A 11 12.59 -22.88 -17.89
N GLN A 12 13.51 -21.96 -18.20
CA GLN A 12 14.96 -22.19 -18.17
C GLN A 12 15.68 -21.55 -16.97
N GLU A 13 15.18 -20.41 -16.49
CA GLU A 13 15.80 -19.68 -15.38
C GLU A 13 14.72 -19.14 -14.43
N LEU A 14 14.98 -19.26 -13.13
CA LEU A 14 14.15 -18.75 -12.04
C LEU A 14 14.80 -17.49 -11.47
N ALA A 15 14.00 -16.44 -11.28
CA ALA A 15 14.34 -15.31 -10.42
C ALA A 15 13.55 -15.42 -9.11
N PHE A 16 14.25 -15.37 -7.98
CA PHE A 16 13.64 -15.48 -6.66
C PHE A 16 14.29 -14.57 -5.64
N VAL A 17 13.56 -14.33 -4.55
CA VAL A 17 14.06 -13.54 -3.41
C VAL A 17 14.49 -14.48 -2.30
N ALA A 18 15.67 -14.25 -1.75
CA ALA A 18 16.12 -14.90 -0.52
C ALA A 18 16.92 -13.94 0.35
N LYS A 19 16.94 -14.20 1.66
CA LYS A 19 17.76 -13.42 2.60
C LYS A 19 19.24 -13.51 2.21
N ALA A 20 19.97 -12.43 2.51
CA ALA A 20 21.42 -12.42 2.38
C ALA A 20 22.03 -13.62 3.14
N PRO A 21 23.04 -14.32 2.58
CA PRO A 21 23.67 -15.44 3.26
C PRO A 21 24.37 -14.94 4.53
N GLY A 22 24.12 -15.60 5.66
CA GLY A 22 24.73 -15.19 6.94
C GLY A 22 24.09 -15.85 8.15
N ARG A 23 24.70 -15.66 9.32
CA ARG A 23 24.28 -16.33 10.57
C ARG A 23 23.12 -15.62 11.29
N ASN A 24 22.68 -14.45 10.82
CA ASN A 24 21.75 -13.63 11.57
C ASN A 24 20.50 -13.20 10.79
N TYR A 25 19.66 -14.18 10.45
CA TYR A 25 18.39 -13.93 9.76
C TYR A 25 17.35 -13.16 10.58
N ALA A 26 17.46 -13.11 11.91
CA ALA A 26 16.51 -12.38 12.75
C ALA A 26 16.78 -10.87 12.78
N TRP A 27 18.06 -10.49 12.72
CA TRP A 27 18.50 -9.10 12.84
C TRP A 27 18.85 -8.46 11.49
N GLU A 28 18.76 -9.20 10.38
CA GLU A 28 19.03 -8.68 9.03
C GLU A 28 17.79 -8.76 8.15
N THR A 29 17.44 -7.61 7.58
CA THR A 29 16.30 -7.45 6.65
C THR A 29 16.73 -7.55 5.20
N SER A 30 18.04 -7.48 4.92
CA SER A 30 18.61 -7.64 3.58
C SER A 30 18.12 -8.91 2.89
N GLN A 31 17.58 -8.71 1.70
CA GLN A 31 17.09 -9.76 0.79
C GLN A 31 17.60 -9.42 -0.60
N TYR A 32 18.11 -10.43 -1.31
CA TYR A 32 18.66 -10.27 -2.65
C TYR A 32 17.82 -10.99 -3.69
N ILE A 33 17.93 -10.54 -4.93
CA ILE A 33 17.39 -11.22 -6.09
C ILE A 33 18.45 -12.21 -6.59
N TYR A 34 18.07 -13.48 -6.63
CA TYR A 34 18.90 -14.56 -7.14
C TYR A 34 18.37 -15.07 -8.47
N LEU A 35 19.29 -15.37 -9.39
CA LEU A 35 19.02 -16.08 -10.63
C LEU A 35 19.58 -17.50 -10.53
N VAL A 36 18.81 -18.48 -10.97
CA VAL A 36 19.24 -19.88 -10.98
C VAL A 36 18.66 -20.62 -12.19
N PRO A 37 19.45 -21.43 -12.92
CA PRO A 37 18.93 -22.32 -13.94
C PRO A 37 17.97 -23.35 -13.35
N THR A 38 16.87 -23.62 -14.04
CA THR A 38 15.89 -24.65 -13.61
C THR A 38 16.43 -26.07 -13.75
N ALA A 39 17.44 -26.27 -14.59
CA ALA A 39 18.15 -27.54 -14.74
C ALA A 39 18.95 -27.93 -13.48
N GLY A 40 19.24 -26.97 -12.59
CA GLY A 40 20.01 -27.23 -11.36
C GLY A 40 21.49 -27.51 -11.59
N ASP A 41 22.02 -27.14 -12.76
CA ASP A 41 23.41 -27.35 -13.18
C ASP A 41 24.38 -26.28 -12.66
N SER A 42 23.88 -25.16 -12.13
CA SER A 42 24.67 -24.08 -11.52
C SER A 42 24.03 -23.52 -10.25
N PRO A 43 24.83 -23.03 -9.28
CA PRO A 43 24.31 -22.44 -8.06
C PRO A 43 23.60 -21.09 -8.33
N PRO A 44 22.67 -20.67 -7.45
CA PRO A 44 22.05 -19.35 -7.55
C PRO A 44 23.06 -18.20 -7.45
N VAL A 45 22.89 -17.16 -8.28
CA VAL A 45 23.74 -15.96 -8.30
C VAL A 45 22.91 -14.73 -7.93
N ALA A 46 23.35 -13.98 -6.92
CA ALA A 46 22.72 -12.72 -6.55
C ALA A 46 23.10 -11.60 -7.54
N ILE A 47 22.12 -10.86 -8.04
CA ILE A 47 22.35 -9.75 -8.98
C ILE A 47 22.44 -8.38 -8.30
N ASN A 48 22.38 -8.33 -6.96
CA ASN A 48 22.32 -7.10 -6.17
C ASN A 48 22.85 -7.26 -4.72
N SER A 49 23.80 -8.17 -4.50
CA SER A 49 24.38 -8.42 -3.17
C SER A 49 25.16 -7.24 -2.59
N ASP A 50 25.47 -6.23 -3.40
CA ASP A 50 26.14 -4.99 -2.98
C ASP A 50 25.20 -3.94 -2.37
N ILE A 51 23.87 -4.13 -2.46
CA ILE A 51 22.89 -3.20 -1.89
C ILE A 51 22.45 -3.69 -0.51
N PRO A 52 22.56 -2.89 0.56
CA PRO A 52 22.35 -3.36 1.93
C PRO A 52 20.87 -3.33 2.39
N GLY A 53 19.95 -2.87 1.55
CA GLY A 53 18.51 -2.88 1.83
C GLY A 53 17.82 -4.13 1.30
N ALA A 54 16.54 -4.28 1.62
CA ALA A 54 15.73 -5.42 1.17
C ALA A 54 15.27 -5.28 -0.29
N SER A 55 15.22 -6.39 -1.02
CA SER A 55 14.64 -6.45 -2.36
C SER A 55 13.40 -7.34 -2.39
N SER A 56 12.52 -7.09 -3.35
CA SER A 56 11.32 -7.92 -3.53
C SER A 56 10.84 -7.94 -4.98
N TYR A 57 9.86 -8.80 -5.25
CA TYR A 57 9.05 -8.77 -6.47
C TYR A 57 9.79 -8.88 -7.83
N PRO A 58 10.79 -9.77 -8.01
CA PRO A 58 11.48 -9.89 -9.29
C PRO A 58 10.56 -10.42 -10.40
N ARG A 59 10.57 -9.77 -11.56
CA ARG A 59 9.76 -10.08 -12.73
C ARG A 59 10.58 -9.94 -14.01
N TYR A 60 10.68 -11.03 -14.78
CA TYR A 60 11.24 -10.96 -16.14
C TYR A 60 10.34 -10.11 -17.04
N LYS A 61 10.98 -9.28 -17.88
CA LYS A 61 10.33 -8.71 -19.06
C LYS A 61 9.95 -9.86 -20.00
N PRO A 62 8.82 -9.80 -20.75
CA PRO A 62 8.38 -10.92 -21.59
C PRO A 62 9.39 -11.43 -22.61
N ASP A 63 10.31 -10.57 -23.08
CA ASP A 63 11.39 -10.92 -23.99
C ASP A 63 12.59 -11.62 -23.30
N GLY A 64 12.58 -11.66 -21.96
CA GLY A 64 13.64 -12.23 -21.15
C GLY A 64 14.94 -11.39 -21.10
N ASN A 65 15.00 -10.22 -21.72
CA ASN A 65 16.24 -9.43 -21.78
C ASN A 65 16.52 -8.64 -20.50
N SER A 66 15.47 -8.34 -19.73
CA SER A 66 15.55 -7.55 -18.51
C SER A 66 14.74 -8.16 -17.38
N ILE A 67 15.11 -7.81 -16.15
CA ILE A 67 14.37 -8.13 -14.92
C ILE A 67 14.04 -6.82 -14.22
N ALA A 68 12.78 -6.62 -13.83
CA ALA A 68 12.40 -5.56 -12.90
C ALA A 68 12.23 -6.14 -11.50
N TYR A 69 12.57 -5.37 -10.47
CA TYR A 69 12.35 -5.71 -9.08
C TYR A 69 12.23 -4.45 -8.24
N LEU A 70 11.79 -4.61 -6.99
CA LEU A 70 11.66 -3.53 -6.02
C LEU A 70 12.86 -3.56 -5.06
N GLN A 71 13.43 -2.40 -4.78
CA GLN A 71 14.62 -2.27 -3.93
C GLN A 71 14.45 -1.16 -2.90
N MET A 72 14.60 -1.51 -1.63
CA MET A 72 14.97 -0.59 -0.55
C MET A 72 16.49 -0.44 -0.52
N PHE A 73 17.02 0.73 -0.20
CA PHE A 73 18.45 1.01 -0.15
C PHE A 73 18.97 1.16 1.29
N VAL A 74 18.09 1.47 2.24
CA VAL A 74 18.47 1.66 3.65
C VAL A 74 18.45 0.33 4.39
N ARG A 75 19.60 -0.02 4.96
CA ARG A 75 19.77 -1.23 5.77
C ARG A 75 18.87 -1.19 7.01
N GLN A 76 18.23 -2.32 7.34
CA GLN A 76 17.42 -2.49 8.56
C GLN A 76 16.31 -1.45 8.74
N TYR A 77 15.82 -0.87 7.64
CA TYR A 77 14.73 0.09 7.68
C TYR A 77 13.58 -0.39 6.79
N GLU A 78 12.67 -1.17 7.37
CA GLU A 78 11.56 -1.81 6.62
C GLU A 78 10.52 -0.82 6.10
N ALA A 79 10.62 0.45 6.49
CA ALA A 79 9.81 1.56 6.00
C ALA A 79 10.52 2.43 4.95
N ASP A 80 11.74 2.07 4.53
CA ASP A 80 12.36 2.68 3.35
C ASP A 80 11.48 2.41 2.12
N ARG A 81 11.21 3.42 1.29
CA ARG A 81 10.43 3.17 0.08
C ARG A 81 11.16 2.21 -0.84
N ASN A 82 10.38 1.34 -1.45
CA ASN A 82 10.84 0.62 -2.62
C ASN A 82 11.11 1.62 -3.75
N ARG A 83 12.14 1.36 -4.55
CA ARG A 83 12.27 1.92 -5.90
C ARG A 83 12.18 0.78 -6.89
N LEU A 84 11.57 1.04 -8.04
CA LEU A 84 11.63 0.17 -9.19
C LEU A 84 13.06 0.18 -9.74
N VAL A 85 13.65 -0.99 -9.87
CA VAL A 85 14.97 -1.20 -10.46
C VAL A 85 14.85 -2.15 -11.63
N THR A 86 15.49 -1.84 -12.75
CA THR A 86 15.66 -2.76 -13.88
C THR A 86 17.09 -3.29 -13.94
N TYR A 87 17.25 -4.56 -14.31
CA TYR A 87 18.52 -5.24 -14.53
C TYR A 87 18.56 -5.75 -15.96
N ASN A 88 19.50 -5.22 -16.76
CA ASN A 88 19.76 -5.69 -18.10
C ASN A 88 20.67 -6.92 -18.04
N ARG A 89 20.19 -8.06 -18.53
CA ARG A 89 20.88 -9.35 -18.36
C ARG A 89 22.13 -9.48 -19.24
N ALA A 90 22.13 -8.86 -20.43
CA ALA A 90 23.25 -8.91 -21.36
C ALA A 90 24.45 -8.09 -20.86
N THR A 91 24.20 -6.89 -20.33
CA THR A 91 25.25 -5.98 -19.83
C THR A 91 25.52 -6.15 -18.34
N GLN A 92 24.67 -6.88 -17.63
CA GLN A 92 24.69 -7.04 -16.18
C GLN A 92 24.62 -5.72 -15.41
N ARG A 93 23.94 -4.71 -15.98
CA ARG A 93 23.80 -3.38 -15.38
C ARG A 93 22.41 -3.18 -14.79
N ARG A 94 22.37 -2.54 -13.62
CA ARG A 94 21.14 -2.11 -12.95
C ARG A 94 20.88 -0.63 -13.23
N LYS A 95 19.61 -0.26 -13.29
CA LYS A 95 19.13 1.13 -13.31
C LYS A 95 18.04 1.31 -12.28
N VAL A 96 18.19 2.29 -11.39
CA VAL A 96 17.10 2.74 -10.51
C VAL A 96 16.16 3.61 -11.34
N VAL A 97 14.99 3.10 -11.65
CA VAL A 97 14.02 3.76 -12.55
C VAL A 97 13.28 4.86 -11.82
N THR A 98 12.79 4.59 -10.62
CA THR A 98 11.97 5.54 -9.84
C THR A 98 12.78 6.14 -8.69
N ALA A 99 13.95 6.70 -8.99
CA ALA A 99 14.84 7.27 -7.98
C ALA A 99 14.16 8.44 -7.24
N ASP A 100 13.50 9.31 -7.99
CA ASP A 100 12.93 10.57 -7.50
C ASP A 100 11.42 10.51 -7.23
N TRP A 101 10.76 9.41 -7.60
CA TRP A 101 9.33 9.22 -7.33
C TRP A 101 9.11 8.96 -5.84
N ASP A 102 8.21 9.72 -5.21
CA ASP A 102 8.01 9.69 -3.75
C ASP A 102 7.00 8.65 -3.27
N CYS A 103 6.45 7.84 -4.17
CA CYS A 103 5.64 6.68 -3.78
C CYS A 103 6.51 5.44 -3.60
N SER A 104 5.99 4.47 -2.83
CA SER A 104 6.61 3.16 -2.64
C SER A 104 5.85 2.08 -3.43
N PRO A 105 6.33 1.66 -4.61
CA PRO A 105 5.72 0.56 -5.36
C PRO A 105 5.72 -0.76 -4.57
N SER A 106 4.67 -1.55 -4.74
CA SER A 106 4.43 -2.82 -4.04
C SER A 106 4.16 -4.00 -4.97
N SER A 107 4.01 -3.76 -6.27
CA SER A 107 3.91 -4.80 -7.31
C SER A 107 4.47 -4.31 -8.64
N ILE A 108 4.70 -5.25 -9.57
CA ILE A 108 5.21 -5.00 -10.91
C ILE A 108 4.47 -5.90 -11.92
N ALA A 109 4.01 -5.32 -13.02
CA ALA A 109 3.59 -6.03 -14.22
C ALA A 109 4.14 -5.33 -15.47
N TRP A 110 4.89 -6.06 -16.31
CA TRP A 110 5.47 -5.50 -17.54
C TRP A 110 4.40 -5.23 -18.59
N ALA A 111 4.42 -4.05 -19.21
CA ALA A 111 3.67 -3.84 -20.44
C ALA A 111 4.24 -4.73 -21.56
N VAL A 112 3.37 -5.13 -22.49
CA VAL A 112 3.77 -5.98 -23.63
C VAL A 112 4.12 -5.08 -24.80
N GLY A 113 5.31 -5.26 -25.38
CA GLY A 113 5.75 -4.52 -26.56
C GLY A 113 6.25 -3.10 -26.29
N GLU A 114 6.23 -2.66 -25.03
CA GLU A 114 6.62 -1.31 -24.61
C GLU A 114 7.71 -1.37 -23.53
N ASP A 115 8.48 -0.30 -23.39
CA ASP A 115 9.45 -0.14 -22.30
C ASP A 115 8.80 0.46 -21.04
N ALA A 116 7.63 -0.06 -20.66
CA ALA A 116 6.87 0.41 -19.52
C ALA A 116 6.52 -0.72 -18.53
N VAL A 117 6.29 -0.34 -17.28
CA VAL A 117 5.71 -1.22 -16.26
C VAL A 117 4.50 -0.59 -15.61
N PHE A 118 3.56 -1.44 -15.21
CA PHE A 118 2.50 -1.11 -14.29
C PHE A 118 2.93 -1.49 -12.87
N VAL A 119 2.73 -0.59 -11.93
CA VAL A 119 3.02 -0.83 -10.50
C VAL A 119 1.83 -0.40 -9.66
N THR A 120 1.60 -1.07 -8.53
CA THR A 120 0.74 -0.53 -7.48
C THR A 120 1.56 0.26 -6.48
N ALA A 121 1.05 1.39 -5.98
CA ALA A 121 1.65 2.10 -4.85
C ALA A 121 0.56 2.81 -4.04
N GLN A 122 0.83 3.00 -2.74
CA GLN A 122 -0.02 3.84 -1.90
C GLN A 122 0.14 5.32 -2.28
N ASP A 123 -0.97 6.04 -2.29
CA ASP A 123 -1.06 7.48 -2.47
C ASP A 123 -2.31 7.98 -1.74
N LYS A 124 -2.09 8.61 -0.58
CA LYS A 124 -3.10 9.30 0.25
C LYS A 124 -4.36 8.47 0.51
N GLY A 125 -4.21 7.36 1.25
CA GLY A 125 -5.33 6.50 1.64
C GLY A 125 -5.86 5.60 0.52
N HIS A 126 -5.18 5.53 -0.63
CA HIS A 126 -5.56 4.64 -1.72
C HIS A 126 -4.35 3.85 -2.21
N VAL A 127 -4.57 2.67 -2.78
CA VAL A 127 -3.55 1.97 -3.57
C VAL A 127 -3.91 2.09 -5.05
N LYS A 128 -3.09 2.83 -5.79
CA LYS A 128 -3.32 3.17 -7.19
C LYS A 128 -2.43 2.35 -8.12
N ILE A 129 -2.87 2.18 -9.37
CA ILE A 129 -2.06 1.60 -10.44
C ILE A 129 -1.43 2.73 -11.24
N PHE A 130 -0.10 2.72 -11.32
CA PHE A 130 0.71 3.68 -12.08
C PHE A 130 1.38 3.00 -13.26
N ALA A 131 1.47 3.69 -14.39
CA ALA A 131 2.28 3.29 -15.54
C ALA A 131 3.56 4.12 -15.57
N ILE A 132 4.72 3.46 -15.63
CA ILE A 132 6.04 4.09 -15.53
C ILE A 132 6.90 3.66 -16.71
N ASP A 133 7.54 4.64 -17.36
CA ASP A 133 8.53 4.41 -18.38
C ASP A 133 9.84 3.92 -17.75
N THR A 134 10.35 2.78 -18.22
CA THR A 134 11.56 2.17 -17.64
C THR A 134 12.86 2.77 -18.17
N LEU A 135 12.83 3.46 -19.32
CA LEU A 135 13.97 4.14 -19.93
C LEU A 135 14.19 5.55 -19.37
N THR A 136 13.14 6.27 -19.01
CA THR A 136 13.23 7.63 -18.44
C THR A 136 12.97 7.65 -16.94
N GLY A 137 12.10 6.76 -16.43
CA GLY A 137 11.61 6.81 -15.05
C GLY A 137 10.39 7.71 -14.87
N GLU A 138 9.88 8.28 -15.95
CA GLU A 138 8.73 9.18 -15.91
C GLU A 138 7.42 8.43 -15.66
N LEU A 139 6.54 9.08 -14.90
CA LEU A 139 5.17 8.61 -14.74
C LEU A 139 4.39 8.90 -16.02
N LEU A 140 3.99 7.85 -16.73
CA LEU A 140 3.23 7.96 -17.97
C LEU A 140 1.74 8.21 -17.69
N ASN A 141 1.17 7.50 -16.72
CA ASN A 141 -0.22 7.67 -16.29
C ASN A 141 -0.49 7.12 -14.87
N THR A 142 -1.53 7.65 -14.21
CA THR A 142 -2.18 7.06 -13.04
C THR A 142 -3.52 6.45 -13.48
N LEU A 143 -3.57 5.12 -13.59
CA LEU A 143 -4.69 4.40 -14.19
C LEU A 143 -5.92 4.31 -13.27
N THR A 144 -5.72 4.35 -11.95
CA THR A 144 -6.80 4.28 -10.96
C THR A 144 -6.64 5.40 -9.92
N ASN A 145 -7.75 6.00 -9.51
CA ASN A 145 -7.77 7.11 -8.55
C ASN A 145 -8.76 6.91 -7.39
N ILE A 146 -9.33 5.71 -7.28
CA ILE A 146 -10.30 5.34 -6.25
C ILE A 146 -9.86 4.03 -5.61
N HIS A 147 -10.29 3.82 -4.37
CA HIS A 147 -10.17 2.54 -3.66
C HIS A 147 -8.75 1.98 -3.62
N THR A 148 -8.63 0.67 -3.39
CA THR A 148 -7.34 -0.03 -3.27
C THR A 148 -7.23 -1.13 -4.32
N ALA A 149 -6.32 -0.96 -5.27
CA ALA A 149 -5.98 -1.94 -6.28
C ALA A 149 -4.93 -2.95 -5.78
N SER A 150 -5.08 -4.22 -6.17
CA SER A 150 -4.15 -5.28 -5.84
C SER A 150 -4.13 -6.37 -6.91
N GLY A 151 -3.13 -7.26 -6.87
CA GLY A 151 -3.10 -8.44 -7.73
C GLY A 151 -3.04 -8.15 -9.24
N ILE A 152 -2.38 -7.06 -9.64
CA ILE A 152 -2.31 -6.66 -11.06
C ILE A 152 -1.65 -7.74 -11.93
N GLN A 153 -2.27 -8.04 -13.07
CA GLN A 153 -1.75 -8.95 -14.09
C GLN A 153 -2.04 -8.42 -15.50
N ILE A 154 -1.19 -8.83 -16.44
CA ILE A 154 -1.43 -8.60 -17.87
C ILE A 154 -2.43 -9.64 -18.34
N LEU A 155 -3.57 -9.18 -18.85
CA LEU A 155 -4.60 -10.05 -19.44
C LEU A 155 -4.32 -10.32 -20.92
N SER A 156 -3.89 -9.28 -21.64
CA SER A 156 -3.50 -9.32 -23.04
C SER A 156 -2.52 -8.17 -23.33
N PRO A 157 -1.93 -8.07 -24.53
CA PRO A 157 -1.08 -6.92 -24.87
C PRO A 157 -1.77 -5.56 -24.69
N THR A 158 -3.10 -5.53 -24.70
CA THR A 158 -3.91 -4.31 -24.64
C THR A 158 -4.84 -4.24 -23.42
N ALA A 159 -4.70 -5.15 -22.45
CA ALA A 159 -5.55 -5.16 -21.26
C ALA A 159 -4.84 -5.62 -19.98
N LEU A 160 -5.26 -5.02 -18.86
CA LEU A 160 -4.93 -5.43 -17.49
C LEU A 160 -6.14 -6.05 -16.80
N ILE A 161 -5.86 -6.97 -15.89
CA ILE A 161 -6.80 -7.49 -14.90
C ILE A 161 -6.23 -7.29 -13.50
N PHE A 162 -7.07 -6.91 -12.55
CA PHE A 162 -6.66 -6.67 -11.17
C PHE A 162 -7.86 -6.79 -10.22
N SER A 163 -7.57 -6.93 -8.93
CA SER A 163 -8.57 -6.85 -7.88
C SER A 163 -8.64 -5.43 -7.33
N MET A 164 -9.82 -4.98 -6.93
CA MET A 164 -10.00 -3.73 -6.21
C MET A 164 -11.02 -3.90 -5.09
N SER A 165 -10.74 -3.30 -3.94
CA SER A 165 -11.61 -3.30 -2.75
C SER A 165 -11.69 -1.90 -2.16
N SER A 166 -12.76 -1.61 -1.43
CA SER A 166 -12.95 -0.40 -0.62
C SER A 166 -13.24 -0.77 0.84
N LEU A 167 -13.36 0.22 1.72
CA LEU A 167 -13.83 0.02 3.10
C LEU A 167 -15.22 -0.63 3.18
N THR A 168 -16.03 -0.47 2.14
CA THR A 168 -17.43 -0.92 2.04
C THR A 168 -17.62 -2.12 1.12
N SER A 169 -16.58 -2.52 0.38
CA SER A 169 -16.69 -3.59 -0.61
C SER A 169 -15.45 -4.48 -0.64
N PRO A 170 -15.60 -5.82 -0.50
CA PRO A 170 -14.50 -6.75 -0.67
C PRO A 170 -13.99 -6.77 -2.11
N ASN A 171 -12.93 -7.55 -2.34
CA ASN A 171 -12.27 -7.63 -3.64
C ASN A 171 -13.25 -8.00 -4.76
N ASN A 172 -13.35 -7.12 -5.75
CA ASN A 172 -13.95 -7.40 -7.05
C ASN A 172 -12.88 -7.34 -8.14
N ILE A 173 -13.09 -8.09 -9.21
CA ILE A 173 -12.20 -8.12 -10.36
C ILE A 173 -12.57 -7.01 -11.33
N TYR A 174 -11.57 -6.29 -11.80
CA TYR A 174 -11.68 -5.21 -12.78
C TYR A 174 -10.74 -5.44 -13.95
N THR A 175 -11.07 -4.83 -15.08
CA THR A 175 -10.18 -4.73 -16.24
C THR A 175 -10.06 -3.30 -16.72
N ILE A 176 -8.89 -2.97 -17.27
CA ILE A 176 -8.58 -1.72 -17.96
C ILE A 176 -8.01 -2.06 -19.34
N SER A 177 -8.34 -1.28 -20.38
CA SER A 177 -7.58 -1.32 -21.63
C SER A 177 -6.25 -0.57 -21.45
N SER A 178 -5.13 -1.28 -21.50
CA SER A 178 -3.80 -0.73 -21.24
C SER A 178 -3.27 0.10 -22.41
N ALA A 179 -3.45 -0.36 -23.65
CA ALA A 179 -2.83 0.28 -24.83
C ALA A 179 -3.32 1.72 -25.04
N ALA A 180 -4.61 1.98 -24.83
CA ALA A 180 -5.16 3.34 -24.92
C ALA A 180 -4.80 4.22 -23.71
N SER A 181 -4.36 3.64 -22.59
CA SER A 181 -4.20 4.36 -21.33
C SER A 181 -2.74 4.67 -21.00
N LEU A 182 -1.76 4.04 -21.64
CA LEU A 182 -0.34 4.20 -21.29
C LEU A 182 0.15 5.64 -21.38
N HIS A 183 -0.10 6.33 -22.49
CA HIS A 183 0.44 7.67 -22.76
C HIS A 183 -0.60 8.79 -22.69
N THR A 184 -1.64 8.60 -21.88
CA THR A 184 -2.70 9.60 -21.71
C THR A 184 -2.67 10.13 -20.29
N THR A 185 -3.10 11.37 -20.09
CA THR A 185 -3.25 11.97 -18.76
C THR A 185 -4.60 11.67 -18.11
N LYS A 186 -5.50 10.98 -18.81
CA LYS A 186 -6.82 10.61 -18.29
C LYS A 186 -6.75 9.28 -17.55
N SER A 187 -7.46 9.20 -16.44
CA SER A 187 -7.71 7.91 -15.76
C SER A 187 -8.35 6.93 -16.72
N ALA A 188 -7.98 5.66 -16.58
CA ALA A 188 -8.54 4.63 -17.42
C ALA A 188 -10.01 4.35 -17.07
N THR A 189 -10.80 3.94 -18.06
CA THR A 189 -12.15 3.43 -17.80
C THR A 189 -12.05 2.04 -17.16
N LEU A 190 -12.55 1.94 -15.92
CA LEU A 190 -12.58 0.71 -15.15
C LEU A 190 -13.83 -0.10 -15.54
N THR A 191 -13.65 -1.36 -15.93
CA THR A 191 -14.78 -2.28 -16.14
C THR A 191 -14.79 -3.33 -15.04
N ARG A 192 -15.79 -3.27 -14.16
CA ARG A 192 -16.04 -4.30 -13.13
C ARG A 192 -16.49 -5.60 -13.79
N ARG A 193 -15.86 -6.72 -13.44
CA ARG A 193 -16.11 -8.05 -14.03
C ARG A 193 -16.82 -9.00 -13.09
N THR A 194 -16.72 -8.76 -11.78
CA THR A 194 -17.43 -9.52 -10.77
C THR A 194 -18.19 -8.58 -9.87
N ASP A 195 -19.30 -9.05 -9.33
CA ASP A 195 -19.96 -8.40 -8.21
C ASP A 195 -20.18 -9.43 -7.11
N ILE A 196 -19.32 -9.40 -6.11
CA ILE A 196 -19.40 -10.31 -4.96
C ILE A 196 -20.61 -10.03 -4.06
N HIS A 197 -21.27 -8.87 -4.21
CA HIS A 197 -22.47 -8.51 -3.46
C HIS A 197 -23.77 -8.94 -4.16
N VAL A 198 -23.72 -9.31 -5.45
CA VAL A 198 -24.88 -9.83 -6.18
C VAL A 198 -25.16 -11.24 -5.67
N ASN A 199 -26.31 -11.42 -5.01
CA ASN A 199 -26.95 -12.66 -4.51
C ASN A 199 -27.13 -12.80 -2.97
N HIS A 200 -27.04 -11.73 -2.19
CA HIS A 200 -27.51 -11.78 -0.79
C HIS A 200 -28.96 -11.31 -0.69
N GLU A 201 -29.83 -12.15 -0.11
CA GLU A 201 -31.25 -11.81 0.13
C GLU A 201 -31.41 -10.62 1.09
N ASP A 202 -30.38 -10.34 1.91
CA ASP A 202 -30.24 -9.16 2.76
C ASP A 202 -28.91 -8.44 2.44
N PRO A 203 -28.88 -7.49 1.48
CA PRO A 203 -27.70 -6.68 1.25
C PRO A 203 -27.40 -5.84 2.50
N ILE A 204 -26.17 -5.92 3.00
CA ILE A 204 -25.71 -5.03 4.07
C ILE A 204 -25.49 -3.65 3.44
N ASP A 205 -26.30 -2.67 3.85
CA ASP A 205 -26.10 -1.28 3.49
C ASP A 205 -24.90 -0.73 4.25
N PHE A 206 -23.75 -0.72 3.57
CA PHE A 206 -22.53 -0.16 4.11
C PHE A 206 -22.50 1.34 3.82
N PRO A 207 -22.53 2.20 4.86
CA PRO A 207 -22.40 3.64 4.67
C PRO A 207 -21.06 3.95 4.02
N GLU A 208 -21.10 4.78 2.97
CA GLU A 208 -19.89 5.19 2.27
C GLU A 208 -18.97 6.00 3.19
N PRO A 209 -17.66 5.73 3.19
CA PRO A 209 -16.69 6.48 3.96
C PRO A 209 -16.50 7.87 3.36
N ASP A 210 -16.38 8.88 4.21
CA ASP A 210 -15.91 10.20 3.81
C ASP A 210 -14.43 10.35 4.19
N GLU A 211 -13.66 11.02 3.32
CA GLU A 211 -12.31 11.47 3.61
C GLU A 211 -12.31 12.89 4.19
N PHE A 212 -11.37 13.16 5.10
CA PHE A 212 -11.15 14.50 5.61
C PHE A 212 -9.67 14.76 5.88
N TRP A 213 -9.34 16.06 5.92
CA TRP A 213 -8.01 16.54 6.24
C TRP A 213 -8.10 17.58 7.35
N PHE A 214 -7.12 17.57 8.26
CA PHE A 214 -6.98 18.55 9.33
C PHE A 214 -5.51 18.91 9.54
N VAL A 215 -5.27 19.99 10.29
CA VAL A 215 -3.91 20.44 10.61
C VAL A 215 -3.42 19.68 11.85
N GLY A 216 -2.43 18.80 11.67
CA GLY A 216 -1.83 18.02 12.74
C GLY A 216 -0.57 18.66 13.32
N ALA A 217 0.30 17.80 13.86
CA ALA A 217 1.61 18.17 14.35
C ALA A 217 2.43 18.89 13.26
N GLN A 218 3.30 19.80 13.68
CA GLN A 218 4.14 20.60 12.77
C GLN A 218 3.38 21.38 11.67
N ASN A 219 2.07 21.60 11.86
CA ASN A 219 1.18 22.22 10.86
C ASN A 219 1.07 21.43 9.54
N HIS A 220 1.35 20.13 9.54
CA HIS A 220 1.18 19.30 8.36
C HIS A 220 -0.29 18.88 8.17
N PRO A 221 -0.74 18.69 6.92
CA PRO A 221 -2.07 18.15 6.65
C PRO A 221 -2.09 16.65 6.98
N ILE A 222 -2.99 16.24 7.87
CA ILE A 222 -3.20 14.85 8.27
C ILE A 222 -4.52 14.35 7.69
N HIS A 223 -4.47 13.14 7.15
CA HIS A 223 -5.60 12.49 6.51
C HIS A 223 -6.37 11.61 7.49
N GLY A 224 -7.69 11.54 7.35
CA GLY A 224 -8.52 10.58 8.05
C GLY A 224 -9.74 10.14 7.24
N TRP A 225 -10.26 8.98 7.61
CA TRP A 225 -11.55 8.45 7.17
C TRP A 225 -12.58 8.63 8.28
N ILE A 226 -13.81 8.96 7.93
CA ILE A 226 -14.97 8.89 8.82
C ILE A 226 -16.07 8.03 8.18
N ILE A 227 -16.65 7.13 8.96
CA ILE A 227 -17.75 6.27 8.54
C ILE A 227 -18.86 6.41 9.56
N THR A 228 -20.05 6.81 9.12
CA THR A 228 -21.25 6.88 9.95
C THR A 228 -21.90 5.51 10.07
N PRO A 229 -22.75 5.23 11.08
CA PRO A 229 -23.51 3.98 11.13
C PRO A 229 -24.62 3.91 10.06
N PRO A 230 -25.13 2.71 9.71
CA PRO A 230 -26.31 2.58 8.86
C PRO A 230 -27.53 3.32 9.44
N ASN A 231 -28.44 3.81 8.58
CA ASN A 231 -29.59 4.63 8.98
C ASN A 231 -29.20 5.86 9.82
N PHE A 232 -28.07 6.47 9.48
CA PHE A 232 -27.53 7.63 10.16
C PHE A 232 -28.53 8.79 10.25
N ASN A 233 -28.58 9.43 11.42
CA ASN A 233 -29.37 10.63 11.67
C ASN A 233 -28.50 11.66 12.39
N SER A 234 -28.14 12.72 11.68
CA SER A 234 -27.26 13.79 12.20
C SER A 234 -27.82 14.55 13.41
N SER A 235 -29.10 14.38 13.77
CA SER A 235 -29.69 14.96 14.99
C SER A 235 -29.46 14.09 16.23
N LYS A 236 -28.92 12.87 16.08
CA LYS A 236 -28.58 11.97 17.19
C LYS A 236 -27.09 12.06 17.52
N LYS A 237 -26.77 11.68 18.76
CA LYS A 237 -25.39 11.47 19.22
C LYS A 237 -25.02 9.98 19.14
N TYR A 238 -23.83 9.68 18.67
CA TYR A 238 -23.30 8.33 18.47
C TYR A 238 -21.96 8.15 19.18
N PRO A 239 -21.68 6.96 19.75
CA PRO A 239 -20.36 6.66 20.28
C PRO A 239 -19.32 6.62 19.15
N LEU A 240 -18.07 6.96 19.49
CA LEU A 240 -16.94 6.98 18.56
C LEU A 240 -16.05 5.75 18.73
N ALA A 241 -15.82 5.02 17.65
CA ALA A 241 -14.74 4.06 17.50
C ALA A 241 -13.55 4.72 16.78
N PHE A 242 -12.52 5.10 17.54
CA PHE A 242 -11.34 5.78 17.03
C PHE A 242 -10.22 4.77 16.75
N LEU A 243 -10.04 4.41 15.48
CA LEU A 243 -9.16 3.34 15.03
C LEU A 243 -7.73 3.84 14.74
N ILE A 244 -6.77 3.20 15.39
CA ILE A 244 -5.35 3.50 15.28
C ILE A 244 -4.65 2.31 14.59
N HIS A 245 -4.05 2.56 13.43
CA HIS A 245 -3.41 1.49 12.66
C HIS A 245 -2.13 0.97 13.34
N GLY A 246 -1.71 -0.25 12.97
CA GLY A 246 -0.49 -0.90 13.44
C GLY A 246 0.74 -0.55 12.59
N GLY A 247 1.92 -1.08 13.02
CA GLY A 247 3.27 -0.92 12.46
C GLY A 247 3.57 0.52 12.09
N PRO A 248 4.27 1.33 12.91
CA PRO A 248 3.99 2.76 12.96
C PRO A 248 4.12 3.45 11.58
N GLN A 249 4.91 2.87 10.66
CA GLN A 249 4.80 3.08 9.23
C GLN A 249 3.81 2.13 8.51
N GLY A 250 2.52 2.47 8.60
CA GLY A 250 1.41 1.82 7.90
C GLY A 250 0.31 2.84 7.62
N ALA A 251 -0.82 2.45 7.03
CA ALA A 251 -1.93 3.38 6.80
C ALA A 251 -3.28 2.66 6.75
N TRP A 252 -4.34 3.39 7.07
CA TRP A 252 -5.70 3.09 6.66
C TRP A 252 -5.89 3.53 5.20
N ASP A 253 -5.96 2.55 4.32
CA ASP A 253 -6.39 2.74 2.94
C ASP A 253 -7.91 2.51 2.83
N ASP A 254 -8.52 3.04 1.77
CA ASP A 254 -9.85 2.67 1.31
C ASP A 254 -9.81 1.23 0.77
N ALA A 255 -9.78 0.27 1.69
CA ALA A 255 -9.50 -1.13 1.44
C ALA A 255 -10.32 -2.04 2.36
N TRP A 256 -10.67 -3.21 1.84
CA TRP A 256 -11.39 -4.21 2.62
C TRP A 256 -10.43 -5.01 3.50
N SER A 257 -10.81 -5.18 4.76
CA SER A 257 -10.07 -6.01 5.71
C SER A 257 -11.04 -6.98 6.38
N VAL A 258 -10.60 -8.23 6.57
CA VAL A 258 -11.33 -9.22 7.37
C VAL A 258 -10.89 -9.21 8.84
N ARG A 259 -9.83 -8.46 9.16
CA ARG A 259 -9.23 -8.41 10.51
C ARG A 259 -9.54 -7.10 11.23
N TRP A 260 -9.38 -5.98 10.52
CA TRP A 260 -9.59 -4.63 11.02
C TRP A 260 -10.52 -3.91 10.05
N ASN A 261 -11.82 -4.14 10.20
CA ASN A 261 -12.84 -3.61 9.29
C ASN A 261 -13.63 -2.49 9.98
N PRO A 262 -13.44 -1.23 9.59
CA PRO A 262 -14.20 -0.11 10.14
C PRO A 262 -15.73 -0.29 10.03
N SER A 263 -16.21 -0.90 8.94
CA SER A 263 -17.63 -1.10 8.68
C SER A 263 -18.33 -2.02 9.70
N VAL A 264 -17.58 -2.89 10.40
CA VAL A 264 -18.14 -3.72 11.49
C VAL A 264 -18.51 -2.86 12.71
N PHE A 265 -17.69 -1.87 13.04
CA PHE A 265 -17.97 -0.94 14.14
C PHE A 265 -19.12 0.01 13.77
N ALA A 266 -19.13 0.49 12.53
CA ALA A 266 -20.23 1.30 12.00
C ALA A 266 -21.57 0.53 12.05
N GLY A 267 -21.58 -0.73 11.61
CA GLY A 267 -22.75 -1.60 11.70
C GLY A 267 -23.22 -1.87 13.14
N ALA A 268 -22.33 -1.77 14.13
CA ALA A 268 -22.66 -1.84 15.56
C ALA A 268 -23.18 -0.51 16.14
N GLY A 269 -23.36 0.52 15.33
CA GLY A 269 -23.93 1.82 15.73
C GLY A 269 -22.91 2.87 16.15
N PHE A 270 -21.62 2.67 15.87
CA PHE A 270 -20.58 3.66 16.12
C PHE A 270 -20.40 4.59 14.92
N VAL A 271 -20.04 5.85 15.18
CA VAL A 271 -19.25 6.60 14.20
C VAL A 271 -17.82 6.06 14.29
N VAL A 272 -17.18 5.84 13.16
CA VAL A 272 -15.82 5.31 13.10
C VAL A 272 -14.91 6.36 12.50
N VAL A 273 -13.78 6.61 13.13
CA VAL A 273 -12.73 7.48 12.59
C VAL A 273 -11.43 6.72 12.53
N ALA A 274 -10.71 6.84 11.42
CA ALA A 274 -9.44 6.18 11.19
C ALA A 274 -8.44 7.18 10.61
N ILE A 275 -7.45 7.58 11.40
CA ILE A 275 -6.47 8.63 11.04
C ILE A 275 -5.17 8.00 10.55
N ASN A 276 -4.55 8.63 9.56
CA ASN A 276 -3.21 8.34 9.07
C ASN A 276 -2.22 9.39 9.61
N PRO A 277 -1.76 9.26 10.88
CA PRO A 277 -0.86 10.21 11.51
C PRO A 277 0.53 10.22 10.86
N HIS A 278 1.41 11.12 11.32
CA HIS A 278 2.84 11.11 10.99
C HIS A 278 3.42 9.69 11.06
N GLY A 279 4.26 9.35 10.09
CA GLY A 279 4.77 8.01 9.89
C GLY A 279 3.95 7.17 8.92
N SER A 280 2.68 7.49 8.65
CA SER A 280 1.87 6.70 7.74
C SER A 280 2.44 6.66 6.31
N THR A 281 2.32 5.50 5.68
CA THR A 281 2.77 5.31 4.30
C THR A 281 1.76 5.91 3.30
N GLY A 282 2.21 6.24 2.09
CA GLY A 282 1.37 6.87 1.06
C GLY A 282 1.33 8.40 1.10
N TYR A 283 2.07 9.04 2.02
CA TYR A 283 2.16 10.50 2.19
C TYR A 283 3.59 11.04 1.95
N GLY A 284 4.44 10.23 1.30
CA GLY A 284 5.84 10.54 1.00
C GLY A 284 6.83 9.98 2.03
N GLN A 285 8.09 9.83 1.62
CA GLN A 285 9.11 9.22 2.48
C GLN A 285 9.43 10.08 3.70
N ASN A 286 9.47 11.40 3.56
CA ASN A 286 9.77 12.31 4.68
C ASN A 286 8.69 12.23 5.79
N PHE A 287 7.42 12.09 5.40
CA PHE A 287 6.33 11.90 6.35
C PHE A 287 6.45 10.55 7.06
N THR A 288 6.76 9.48 6.31
CA THR A 288 7.07 8.14 6.82
C THR A 288 8.25 8.14 7.81
N ASP A 289 9.30 8.91 7.51
CA ASP A 289 10.55 8.98 8.29
C ASP A 289 10.45 9.85 9.53
N SER A 290 9.46 10.74 9.61
CA SER A 290 9.30 11.73 10.69
C SER A 290 9.22 11.10 12.08
N ILE A 291 8.82 9.83 12.16
CA ILE A 291 8.66 9.10 13.41
C ILE A 291 9.86 8.24 13.79
N LYS A 292 10.94 8.22 13.00
CA LYS A 292 12.10 7.37 13.27
C LYS A 292 12.69 7.71 14.64
N GLY A 293 12.62 6.75 15.56
CA GLY A 293 13.07 6.92 16.95
C GLY A 293 12.09 7.68 17.87
N ASN A 294 10.92 8.09 17.36
CA ASN A 294 10.03 9.05 18.01
C ASN A 294 8.54 8.62 17.95
N TRP A 295 8.27 7.31 18.09
CA TRP A 295 6.93 6.70 17.89
C TRP A 295 5.81 7.25 18.78
N GLY A 296 6.11 7.75 19.99
CA GLY A 296 5.09 8.31 20.90
C GLY A 296 4.89 9.83 20.79
N THR A 297 5.45 10.50 19.78
CA THR A 297 5.50 11.98 19.71
C THR A 297 4.51 12.55 18.69
N LEU A 298 4.97 12.87 17.47
CA LEU A 298 4.15 13.42 16.39
C LEU A 298 2.88 12.60 16.14
N PRO A 299 2.92 11.25 16.13
CA PRO A 299 1.70 10.48 15.90
C PRO A 299 0.67 10.64 17.01
N TYR A 300 1.10 10.81 18.25
CA TYR A 300 0.19 11.05 19.38
C TYR A 300 -0.46 12.44 19.25
N ASP A 301 0.33 13.48 18.95
CA ASP A 301 -0.18 14.85 18.71
C ASP A 301 -1.19 14.90 17.53
N ASP A 302 -0.93 14.17 16.44
CA ASP A 302 -1.89 14.09 15.34
C ASP A 302 -3.21 13.40 15.73
N LEU A 303 -3.12 12.32 16.51
CA LEU A 303 -4.30 11.58 16.94
C LEU A 303 -5.14 12.41 17.91
N ASP A 304 -4.51 13.13 18.84
CA ASP A 304 -5.16 14.03 19.79
C ASP A 304 -5.85 15.21 19.08
N ARG A 305 -5.13 15.89 18.19
CA ARG A 305 -5.69 16.95 17.35
C ARG A 305 -6.78 16.44 16.42
N GLY A 306 -6.61 15.24 15.90
CA GLY A 306 -7.59 14.58 15.03
C GLY A 306 -8.89 14.27 15.74
N LEU A 307 -8.81 13.76 16.98
CA LEU A 307 -9.97 13.59 17.84
C LEU A 307 -10.65 14.93 18.12
N SER A 308 -9.89 15.95 18.51
CA SER A 308 -10.42 17.31 18.74
C SER A 308 -11.12 17.88 17.50
N HIS A 309 -10.50 17.76 16.33
CA HIS A 309 -11.08 18.17 15.05
C HIS A 309 -12.40 17.47 14.77
N VAL A 310 -12.48 16.17 15.02
CA VAL A 310 -13.69 15.37 14.80
C VAL A 310 -14.80 15.80 15.75
N LEU A 311 -14.51 15.97 17.04
CA LEU A 311 -15.51 16.37 18.04
C LEU A 311 -16.07 17.78 17.76
N ASP A 312 -15.22 18.72 17.32
CA ASP A 312 -15.64 20.07 16.93
C ASP A 312 -16.49 20.07 15.64
N LYS A 313 -16.02 19.38 14.61
CA LYS A 313 -16.64 19.39 13.28
C LYS A 313 -17.93 18.59 13.19
N TYR A 314 -18.03 17.50 13.95
CA TYR A 314 -19.12 16.53 13.84
C TYR A 314 -19.95 16.49 15.13
N PRO A 315 -20.95 17.37 15.29
CA PRO A 315 -21.74 17.47 16.52
C PRO A 315 -22.64 16.25 16.77
N PHE A 316 -22.70 15.27 15.87
CA PHE A 316 -23.35 13.99 16.09
C PHE A 316 -22.43 12.96 16.79
N VAL A 317 -21.16 13.28 17.02
CA VAL A 317 -20.26 12.44 17.82
C VAL A 317 -20.46 12.76 19.31
N ASP A 318 -20.60 11.71 20.12
CA ASP A 318 -20.76 11.79 21.57
C ASP A 318 -19.37 11.79 22.25
N GLU A 319 -18.95 12.96 22.75
CA GLU A 319 -17.64 13.15 23.39
C GLU A 319 -17.49 12.34 24.69
N GLU A 320 -18.60 11.97 25.34
CA GLU A 320 -18.58 11.13 26.55
C GLU A 320 -18.42 9.64 26.22
N LYS A 321 -18.50 9.25 24.93
CA LYS A 321 -18.48 7.85 24.49
C LYS A 321 -17.45 7.62 23.39
N VAL A 322 -16.19 7.89 23.69
CA VAL A 322 -15.05 7.65 22.79
C VAL A 322 -14.28 6.41 23.22
N ALA A 323 -14.03 5.50 22.27
CA ALA A 323 -13.17 4.34 22.46
C ALA A 323 -12.02 4.34 21.44
N GLY A 324 -10.78 4.34 21.93
CA GLY A 324 -9.58 4.13 21.11
C GLY A 324 -9.31 2.64 20.89
N LEU A 325 -9.13 2.21 19.64
CA LEU A 325 -8.89 0.80 19.30
C LEU A 325 -7.67 0.64 18.39
N GLY A 326 -6.82 -0.33 18.68
CA GLY A 326 -5.67 -0.67 17.84
C GLY A 326 -4.96 -1.95 18.29
N ALA A 327 -4.11 -2.50 17.42
CA ALA A 327 -3.21 -3.61 17.75
C ALA A 327 -1.79 -3.34 17.25
N SER A 328 -0.82 -4.10 17.79
CA SER A 328 0.61 -3.88 17.55
C SER A 328 0.96 -2.43 17.91
N TYR A 329 1.51 -1.63 17.01
CA TYR A 329 1.74 -0.21 17.26
C TYR A 329 0.46 0.56 17.66
N GLY A 330 -0.70 0.27 17.05
CA GLY A 330 -1.95 0.91 17.48
C GLY A 330 -2.30 0.56 18.92
N GLY A 331 -1.98 -0.66 19.38
CA GLY A 331 -2.13 -1.06 20.78
C GLY A 331 -1.09 -0.41 21.70
N PHE A 332 0.14 -0.21 21.22
CA PHE A 332 1.12 0.64 21.90
C PHE A 332 0.57 2.05 22.09
N MET A 333 -0.02 2.64 21.06
CA MET A 333 -0.56 4.00 21.11
C MET A 333 -1.78 4.11 22.04
N VAL A 334 -2.68 3.12 22.04
CA VAL A 334 -3.79 3.06 23.02
C VAL A 334 -3.25 3.07 24.47
N ASN A 335 -2.22 2.26 24.76
CA ASN A 335 -1.59 2.26 26.08
C ASN A 335 -0.85 3.57 26.37
N TRP A 336 -0.23 4.16 25.35
CA TRP A 336 0.46 5.45 25.45
C TRP A 336 -0.50 6.56 25.84
N ILE A 337 -1.64 6.67 25.15
CA ILE A 337 -2.72 7.62 25.45
C ILE A 337 -3.16 7.47 26.91
N ASN A 338 -3.49 6.26 27.36
CA ASN A 338 -3.90 6.01 28.76
C ASN A 338 -2.87 6.42 29.82
N GLY A 339 -1.59 6.55 29.46
CA GLY A 339 -0.52 6.99 30.36
C GLY A 339 -0.14 8.47 30.24
N HIS A 340 -0.72 9.19 29.28
CA HIS A 340 -0.34 10.57 28.93
C HIS A 340 -1.55 11.51 28.71
N SER A 341 -2.78 11.00 28.81
CA SER A 341 -3.99 11.82 28.93
C SER A 341 -4.30 12.11 30.39
N ASP A 342 -4.80 13.32 30.67
CA ASP A 342 -5.19 13.78 32.02
C ASP A 342 -6.43 13.07 32.60
#